data_AF-A0A0E3PA30-F1
#
_entry.id   AF-A0A0E3PA30-F1
#
_cell.length_a   1.000
_cell.length_b   1.000
_cell.length_c   1.000
_cell.angle_alpha   90.00
_cell.angle_beta   90.00
_cell.angle_gamma   90.00
#
_symmetry.space_group_name_H-M   'P 1'
#
loop_
_entity.id
_entity.type
_entity.pdbx_description
1 polymer ?
#
loop_
_entity_poly.entity_id
_entity_poly.type
_entity_poly.pdbx_seq_one_letter_code
_entity_poly.pdbx_strand_id
1 'polypeptide(L)'
;MIYKNIVCPVCGAACDDIQVEYGDGKIEARNACKMGNAKFKEVVSSHRIRQPLIKDGGKLTPAAWDEALERAADILVSAKRPLLFMGSETSCEAHEIGLKIGEYLGALVDSNATICHGPTAMGIQESGKVGATEGQKKNRGDLIVYWGTNPLESMPRQMSRYGVFPRGYWTKRGRFDRTVITVDPRRTPTAVASDLHVQLKPSSDYELASALLTMLHGKTPHPSVEEITGVPIPVMEEMLDMMKNCNFGAISVGLGLSSSIGKHRNAEIAMNLVKELNNYSKFTLGALRGHCNVAGFNQVASYMYGYPFGLDFMRGHPRYNPGEYTTVDVLREKDVDAALVMCADLVCHIPADCAAYLAEIPMVCLDIAPCPSTAASDVVLPGVIDAMECDGTFYRLDDVAVHFEPFTSSPFEFTKSNEDTLKQLFEKIKARK
;
A
#
# COMPACT_ATOMS: atom_id res chain seq x y z
N MET A 1 -29.48 5.59 10.31
CA MET A 1 -29.33 4.15 10.62
C MET A 1 -27.93 3.89 11.15
N ILE A 2 -27.73 2.87 11.99
CA ILE A 2 -26.41 2.50 12.54
C ILE A 2 -25.96 1.18 11.91
N TYR A 3 -24.82 1.20 11.25
CA TYR A 3 -24.16 0.06 10.65
C TYR A 3 -22.92 -0.31 11.46
N LYS A 4 -22.61 -1.60 11.57
CA LYS A 4 -21.52 -2.11 12.41
C LYS A 4 -20.61 -3.01 11.59
N ASN A 5 -19.38 -3.19 12.07
CA ASN A 5 -18.35 -4.01 11.45
C ASN A 5 -17.99 -3.56 10.03
N ILE A 6 -18.07 -2.25 9.78
CA ILE A 6 -17.70 -1.68 8.49
C ILE A 6 -16.19 -1.70 8.36
N VAL A 7 -15.70 -2.10 7.18
CA VAL A 7 -14.27 -2.12 6.86
C VAL A 7 -13.83 -0.73 6.40
N CYS A 8 -12.76 -0.22 6.99
CA CYS A 8 -12.18 1.08 6.66
C CYS A 8 -11.30 0.99 5.40
N PRO A 9 -11.63 1.72 4.30
CA PRO A 9 -10.90 1.63 3.03
C PRO A 9 -9.77 2.67 2.92
N VAL A 10 -8.96 2.84 3.97
CA VAL A 10 -7.88 3.86 3.98
C VAL A 10 -6.50 3.21 3.97
N CYS A 11 -6.02 2.78 5.14
CA CYS A 11 -4.69 2.18 5.28
C CYS A 11 -4.76 0.65 5.33
N GLY A 12 -3.62 -0.02 5.15
CA GLY A 12 -3.51 -1.48 5.16
C GLY A 12 -3.90 -2.13 6.49
N ALA A 13 -4.24 -1.37 7.53
CA ALA A 13 -4.85 -1.92 8.74
C ALA A 13 -6.26 -2.49 8.50
N ALA A 14 -6.95 -2.04 7.44
CA ALA A 14 -8.30 -2.45 7.03
C ALA A 14 -9.20 -2.74 8.25
N CYS A 15 -9.39 -1.73 9.11
CA CYS A 15 -10.11 -1.92 10.36
C CYS A 15 -11.57 -2.29 10.06
N ASP A 16 -12.02 -3.45 10.55
CA ASP A 16 -13.34 -4.08 10.36
C ASP A 16 -14.30 -3.90 11.55
N ASP A 17 -14.01 -2.96 12.46
CA ASP A 17 -14.80 -2.70 13.68
C ASP A 17 -15.39 -1.29 13.69
N ILE A 18 -15.48 -0.66 12.52
CA ILE A 18 -16.03 0.69 12.39
C ILE A 18 -17.55 0.62 12.54
N GLN A 19 -18.10 1.57 13.28
CA GLN A 19 -19.54 1.80 13.33
C GLN A 19 -19.84 3.08 12.56
N VAL A 20 -20.81 3.03 11.66
CA VAL A 20 -21.19 4.17 10.82
C VAL A 20 -22.63 4.51 11.13
N GLU A 21 -22.86 5.75 11.55
CA GLU A 21 -24.19 6.34 11.62
C GLU A 21 -24.41 7.16 10.35
N TYR A 22 -25.37 6.75 9.52
CA TYR A 22 -25.63 7.39 8.23
C TYR A 22 -27.14 7.60 8.00
N GLY A 23 -27.50 8.82 7.58
CA GLY A 23 -28.87 9.25 7.30
C GLY A 23 -28.97 10.78 7.20
N ASP A 24 -30.00 11.29 6.52
CA ASP A 24 -30.29 12.73 6.39
C ASP A 24 -29.09 13.59 5.91
N GLY A 25 -28.28 13.04 5.00
CA GLY A 25 -27.09 13.71 4.47
C GLY A 25 -25.94 13.86 5.47
N LYS A 26 -26.01 13.20 6.63
CA LYS A 26 -24.98 13.20 7.66
C LYS A 26 -24.36 11.83 7.82
N ILE A 27 -23.05 11.82 8.12
CA ILE A 27 -22.29 10.61 8.42
C ILE A 27 -21.37 10.84 9.61
N GLU A 28 -21.41 9.90 10.55
CA GLU A 28 -20.47 9.83 11.68
C GLU A 28 -19.89 8.43 11.77
N ALA A 29 -18.57 8.33 11.91
CA ALA A 29 -17.88 7.06 12.11
C ALA A 29 -17.27 6.98 13.51
N ARG A 30 -17.58 5.90 14.22
CA ARG A 30 -16.97 5.56 15.52
C ARG A 30 -15.92 4.48 15.34
N ASN A 31 -14.93 4.46 16.22
CA ASN A 31 -13.72 3.64 16.13
C ASN A 31 -12.80 3.96 14.93
N ALA A 32 -13.16 4.87 14.02
CA ALA A 32 -12.26 5.31 12.97
C ALA A 32 -11.21 6.30 13.52
N CYS A 33 -9.98 6.25 13.00
CA CYS A 33 -8.99 7.30 13.26
C CYS A 33 -9.34 8.57 12.47
N LYS A 34 -8.55 9.64 12.63
CA LYS A 34 -8.75 10.90 11.89
C LYS A 34 -8.82 10.70 10.37
N MET A 35 -7.95 9.86 9.81
CA MET A 35 -7.93 9.55 8.37
C MET A 35 -9.18 8.77 7.95
N GLY A 36 -9.57 7.75 8.73
CA GLY A 36 -10.80 6.99 8.47
C GLY A 36 -12.04 7.88 8.52
N ASN A 37 -12.16 8.72 9.55
CA ASN A 37 -13.25 9.69 9.67
C ASN A 37 -13.33 10.66 8.49
N ALA A 38 -12.19 11.10 7.96
CA ALA A 38 -12.16 11.93 6.76
C ALA A 38 -12.69 11.16 5.54
N LYS A 39 -12.23 9.92 5.32
CA LYS A 39 -12.66 9.10 4.18
C LYS A 39 -14.17 8.80 4.20
N PHE A 40 -14.75 8.47 5.35
CA PHE A 40 -16.21 8.24 5.44
C PHE A 40 -17.03 9.49 5.05
N LYS A 41 -16.51 10.70 5.28
CA LYS A 41 -17.19 11.93 4.88
C LYS A 41 -17.23 12.14 3.35
N GLU A 42 -16.41 11.45 2.57
CA GLU A 42 -16.44 11.55 1.11
C GLU A 42 -17.78 11.09 0.51
N VAL A 43 -18.51 10.20 1.20
CA VAL A 43 -19.85 9.76 0.78
C VAL A 43 -20.81 10.94 0.60
N VAL A 44 -20.72 11.94 1.48
CA VAL A 44 -21.57 13.14 1.51
C VAL A 44 -20.83 14.42 1.09
N SER A 45 -19.60 14.29 0.59
CA SER A 45 -18.78 15.43 0.20
C SER A 45 -19.35 16.13 -1.03
N SER A 46 -19.38 17.47 -0.99
CA SER A 46 -19.75 18.30 -2.15
C SER A 46 -18.67 18.33 -3.23
N HIS A 47 -17.44 17.92 -2.91
CA HIS A 47 -16.34 17.83 -3.87
C HIS A 47 -16.35 16.53 -4.66
N ARG A 48 -17.22 15.58 -4.31
CA ARG A 48 -17.25 14.28 -4.99
C ARG A 48 -17.59 14.44 -6.47
N ILE A 49 -16.82 13.74 -7.32
CA ILE A 49 -17.09 13.66 -8.76
C ILE A 49 -18.35 12.83 -8.95
N ARG A 50 -19.41 13.45 -9.47
CA ARG A 50 -20.72 12.82 -9.67
C ARG A 50 -21.08 12.56 -11.14
N GLN A 51 -20.30 13.11 -12.05
CA GLN A 51 -20.53 13.03 -13.48
C GLN A 51 -19.21 12.71 -14.18
N PRO A 52 -19.25 11.97 -15.30
CA PRO A 52 -18.11 11.78 -16.17
C PRO A 52 -17.67 13.13 -16.73
N LEU A 53 -16.36 13.33 -16.87
CA LEU A 53 -15.80 14.55 -17.46
C LEU A 53 -14.91 14.18 -18.63
N ILE A 54 -14.97 14.96 -19.72
CA ILE A 54 -14.06 14.86 -20.86
C ILE A 54 -13.38 16.22 -21.05
N LYS A 55 -12.10 16.21 -21.40
CA LYS A 55 -11.36 17.44 -21.73
C LYS A 55 -11.74 17.90 -23.13
N ASP A 56 -12.37 19.06 -23.21
CA ASP A 56 -12.67 19.79 -24.44
C ASP A 56 -12.09 21.21 -24.37
N GLY A 57 -11.37 21.64 -25.40
CA GLY A 57 -10.70 22.95 -25.43
C GLY A 57 -9.77 23.22 -24.24
N GLY A 58 -9.17 22.18 -23.65
CA GLY A 58 -8.28 22.28 -22.48
C GLY A 58 -9.00 22.36 -21.13
N LYS A 59 -10.32 22.18 -21.08
CA LYS A 59 -11.11 22.18 -19.83
C LYS A 59 -11.93 20.90 -19.71
N LEU A 60 -12.03 20.36 -18.50
CA LEU A 60 -12.92 19.24 -18.20
C LEU A 60 -14.37 19.72 -18.15
N THR A 61 -15.22 19.12 -18.97
CA THR A 61 -16.66 19.40 -19.04
C THR A 61 -17.47 18.12 -18.80
N PRO A 62 -18.66 18.20 -18.19
CA PRO A 62 -19.53 17.03 -18.02
C PRO A 62 -19.88 16.37 -19.35
N ALA A 63 -19.83 15.03 -19.37
CA ALA A 63 -20.13 14.20 -20.53
C ALA A 63 -21.09 13.06 -20.18
N ALA A 64 -21.68 12.44 -21.19
CA ALA A 64 -22.46 11.22 -20.99
C ALA A 64 -21.54 10.05 -20.60
N TRP A 65 -22.06 9.08 -19.84
CA TRP A 65 -21.28 7.91 -19.41
C TRP A 65 -20.72 7.11 -20.57
N ASP A 66 -21.57 6.80 -21.55
CA ASP A 66 -21.17 6.01 -22.71
C ASP A 66 -20.11 6.72 -23.55
N GLU A 67 -20.26 8.04 -23.75
CA GLU A 67 -19.29 8.88 -24.44
C GLU A 67 -17.92 8.89 -23.72
N ALA A 68 -17.92 9.01 -22.39
CA ALA A 68 -16.68 8.98 -21.61
C ALA A 68 -15.99 7.61 -21.69
N LEU A 69 -16.74 6.51 -21.62
CA LEU A 69 -16.18 5.17 -21.80
C LEU A 69 -15.64 4.94 -23.21
N GLU A 70 -16.34 5.44 -24.23
CA GLU A 70 -15.88 5.37 -25.62
C GLU A 70 -14.57 6.13 -25.81
N ARG A 71 -14.50 7.35 -25.30
CA ARG A 71 -13.27 8.16 -25.36
C ARG A 71 -12.11 7.52 -24.60
N ALA A 72 -12.38 6.93 -23.43
CA ALA A 72 -11.38 6.20 -22.66
C ALA A 72 -10.86 4.97 -23.42
N ALA A 73 -11.76 4.18 -24.01
CA ALA A 73 -11.40 3.01 -24.81
C ALA A 73 -10.59 3.41 -26.05
N ASP A 74 -10.96 4.49 -26.75
CA ASP A 74 -10.21 5.01 -27.90
C ASP A 74 -8.77 5.39 -27.53
N ILE A 75 -8.57 6.07 -26.40
CA ILE A 75 -7.24 6.43 -25.89
C ILE A 75 -6.40 5.17 -25.67
N LEU A 76 -6.95 4.19 -24.94
CA LEU A 76 -6.20 2.99 -24.55
C LEU A 76 -5.93 2.05 -25.73
N VAL A 77 -6.84 1.93 -26.69
CA VAL A 77 -6.65 1.09 -27.89
C VAL A 77 -5.70 1.74 -28.89
N SER A 78 -5.68 3.07 -28.98
CA SER A 78 -4.78 3.80 -29.90
C SER A 78 -3.33 3.86 -29.40
N ALA A 79 -3.11 3.65 -28.10
CA ALA A 79 -1.80 3.65 -27.48
C ALA A 79 -0.96 2.45 -27.95
N LYS A 80 0.32 2.69 -28.22
CA LYS A 80 1.28 1.61 -28.56
C LYS A 80 1.77 0.87 -27.33
N ARG A 81 1.87 1.56 -26.18
CA ARG A 81 2.36 1.03 -24.92
C ARG A 81 1.65 1.73 -23.76
N PRO A 82 0.36 1.42 -23.52
CA PRO A 82 -0.39 2.04 -22.42
C PRO A 82 0.10 1.56 -21.06
N LEU A 83 0.06 2.46 -20.06
CA LEU A 83 0.23 2.17 -18.64
C LEU A 83 -1.12 2.08 -17.95
N LEU A 84 -1.40 0.98 -17.27
CA LEU A 84 -2.55 0.82 -16.38
C LEU A 84 -2.06 0.83 -14.93
N PHE A 85 -2.26 1.96 -14.24
CA PHE A 85 -1.98 2.07 -12.83
C PHE A 85 -3.23 1.77 -11.99
N MET A 86 -3.22 0.60 -11.36
CA MET A 86 -4.30 0.12 -10.52
C MET A 86 -4.07 0.54 -9.06
N GLY A 87 -4.75 1.60 -8.64
CA GLY A 87 -4.70 2.10 -7.27
C GLY A 87 -5.22 1.09 -6.25
N SER A 88 -4.82 1.30 -4.99
CA SER A 88 -5.03 0.35 -3.91
C SER A 88 -6.28 0.61 -3.06
N GLU A 89 -7.02 1.68 -3.34
CA GLU A 89 -8.30 2.00 -2.68
C GLU A 89 -9.50 1.42 -3.41
N THR A 90 -9.38 0.16 -3.83
CA THR A 90 -10.41 -0.59 -4.58
C THR A 90 -10.29 -2.09 -4.30
N SER A 91 -11.30 -2.85 -4.68
CA SER A 91 -11.46 -4.28 -4.44
C SER A 91 -10.53 -5.15 -5.29
N CYS A 92 -10.29 -6.38 -4.83
CA CYS A 92 -9.53 -7.37 -5.61
C CYS A 92 -10.22 -7.70 -6.94
N GLU A 93 -11.54 -7.67 -6.95
CA GLU A 93 -12.38 -7.93 -8.12
C GLU A 93 -12.14 -6.87 -9.20
N ALA A 94 -12.00 -5.59 -8.82
CA ALA A 94 -11.62 -4.54 -9.76
C ALA A 94 -10.16 -4.69 -10.24
N HIS A 95 -9.23 -5.08 -9.35
CA HIS A 95 -7.85 -5.39 -9.75
C HIS A 95 -7.76 -6.51 -10.80
N GLU A 96 -8.56 -7.56 -10.65
CA GLU A 96 -8.64 -8.66 -11.62
C GLU A 96 -9.04 -8.16 -13.02
N ILE A 97 -10.05 -7.30 -13.11
CA ILE A 97 -10.48 -6.76 -14.41
C ILE A 97 -9.42 -5.83 -15.00
N GLY A 98 -8.80 -4.96 -14.20
CA GLY A 98 -7.72 -4.09 -14.66
C GLY A 98 -6.54 -4.87 -15.23
N LEU A 99 -6.15 -5.96 -14.58
CA LEU A 99 -5.13 -6.87 -15.08
C LEU A 99 -5.53 -7.56 -16.39
N LYS A 100 -6.79 -8.00 -16.54
CA LYS A 100 -7.31 -8.59 -17.80
C LYS A 100 -7.33 -7.59 -18.95
N ILE A 101 -7.67 -6.32 -18.67
CA ILE A 101 -7.57 -5.24 -19.67
C ILE A 101 -6.11 -5.09 -20.10
N GLY A 102 -5.18 -5.07 -19.15
CA GLY A 102 -3.75 -4.97 -19.44
C GLY A 102 -3.23 -6.12 -20.30
N GLU A 103 -3.59 -7.36 -19.97
CA GLU A 103 -3.28 -8.53 -20.79
C GLU A 103 -3.82 -8.40 -22.22
N TYR A 104 -5.10 -8.02 -22.38
CA TYR A 104 -5.74 -7.87 -23.69
C TYR A 104 -5.11 -6.77 -24.56
N LEU A 105 -4.74 -5.66 -23.93
CA LEU A 105 -4.09 -4.56 -24.61
C LEU A 105 -2.61 -4.84 -24.90
N GLY A 106 -1.98 -5.75 -24.17
CA GLY A 106 -0.53 -5.87 -24.14
C GLY A 106 0.12 -4.73 -23.33
N ALA A 107 -0.58 -4.18 -22.34
CA ALA A 107 -0.16 -3.01 -21.57
C ALA A 107 0.91 -3.31 -20.50
N LEU A 108 1.44 -2.25 -19.90
CA LEU A 108 2.07 -2.31 -18.59
C LEU A 108 1.01 -2.18 -17.50
N VAL A 109 1.02 -3.04 -16.48
CA VAL A 109 0.12 -2.94 -15.33
C VAL A 109 0.90 -2.89 -14.04
N ASP A 110 0.64 -1.88 -13.22
CA ASP A 110 1.34 -1.65 -11.96
C ASP A 110 0.39 -1.11 -10.88
N SER A 111 0.87 -0.96 -9.65
CA SER A 111 0.08 -0.47 -8.51
C SER A 111 0.91 0.35 -7.54
N ASN A 112 0.29 0.86 -6.47
CA ASN A 112 1.00 1.56 -5.38
C ASN A 112 2.13 0.74 -4.75
N ALA A 113 2.18 -0.59 -4.95
CA ALA A 113 3.31 -1.39 -4.51
C ALA A 113 4.64 -0.81 -5.00
N THR A 114 4.72 -0.36 -6.26
CA THR A 114 5.96 0.11 -6.88
C THR A 114 6.62 1.29 -6.16
N ILE A 115 5.81 2.24 -5.67
CA ILE A 115 6.26 3.43 -4.92
C ILE A 115 6.20 3.24 -3.39
N CYS A 116 5.93 2.02 -2.92
CA CYS A 116 5.72 1.71 -1.51
C CYS A 116 6.59 0.51 -1.08
N HIS A 117 5.98 -0.67 -0.94
CA HIS A 117 6.63 -1.90 -0.48
C HIS A 117 7.08 -2.85 -1.60
N GLY A 118 7.16 -2.38 -2.84
CA GLY A 118 7.74 -3.10 -3.98
C GLY A 118 9.17 -3.59 -3.68
N PRO A 119 10.04 -2.75 -3.09
CA PRO A 119 11.34 -3.20 -2.61
C PRO A 119 11.27 -4.28 -1.53
N THR A 120 10.27 -4.24 -0.65
CA THR A 120 10.03 -5.33 0.31
C THR A 120 9.63 -6.62 -0.42
N ALA A 121 8.78 -6.56 -1.45
CA ALA A 121 8.41 -7.73 -2.25
C ALA A 121 9.62 -8.34 -2.97
N MET A 122 10.52 -7.53 -3.52
CA MET A 122 11.79 -8.00 -4.10
C MET A 122 12.69 -8.66 -3.03
N GLY A 123 12.80 -8.07 -1.84
CA GLY A 123 13.54 -8.70 -0.73
C GLY A 123 12.95 -10.06 -0.30
N ILE A 124 11.62 -10.23 -0.38
CA ILE A 124 10.95 -11.53 -0.15
C ILE A 124 11.31 -12.53 -1.26
N GLN A 125 11.40 -12.09 -2.52
CA GLN A 125 11.78 -12.98 -3.62
C GLN A 125 13.24 -13.48 -3.48
N GLU A 126 14.14 -12.62 -2.98
CA GLU A 126 15.56 -12.98 -2.81
C GLU A 126 15.82 -13.82 -1.56
N SER A 127 15.15 -13.52 -0.45
CA SER A 127 15.45 -14.14 0.85
C SER A 127 14.30 -14.99 1.41
N GLY A 128 13.06 -14.81 0.98
CA GLY A 128 11.89 -15.41 1.63
C GLY A 128 11.49 -14.68 2.93
N LYS A 129 10.27 -14.93 3.40
CA LYS A 129 9.67 -14.23 4.56
C LYS A 129 9.29 -15.19 5.68
N VAL A 130 9.84 -14.96 6.88
CA VAL A 130 9.29 -15.55 8.12
C VAL A 130 8.24 -14.59 8.68
N GLY A 131 6.99 -14.76 8.25
CA GLY A 131 5.86 -13.88 8.61
C GLY A 131 4.93 -14.44 9.68
N ALA A 132 4.01 -13.60 10.14
CA ALA A 132 2.84 -14.00 10.93
C ALA A 132 1.71 -12.98 10.75
N THR A 133 0.48 -13.35 11.12
CA THR A 133 -0.65 -12.43 11.12
C THR A 133 -0.57 -11.44 12.29
N GLU A 134 -1.24 -10.29 12.16
CA GLU A 134 -1.37 -9.32 13.27
C GLU A 134 -2.07 -9.96 14.49
N GLY A 135 -2.86 -11.03 14.29
CA GLY A 135 -3.43 -11.83 15.37
C GLY A 135 -2.39 -12.59 16.20
N GLN A 136 -1.33 -13.12 15.58
CA GLN A 136 -0.23 -13.77 16.32
C GLN A 136 0.57 -12.73 17.11
N LYS A 137 0.91 -11.61 16.46
CA LYS A 137 1.57 -10.46 17.11
C LYS A 137 0.77 -9.96 18.32
N LYS A 138 -0.53 -9.74 18.14
CA LYS A 138 -1.45 -9.35 19.22
C LYS A 138 -1.45 -10.33 20.39
N ASN A 139 -1.46 -11.63 20.12
CA ASN A 139 -1.64 -12.62 21.18
C ASN A 139 -0.34 -13.03 21.88
N ARG A 140 0.80 -12.93 21.19
CA ARG A 140 2.08 -13.52 21.65
C ARG A 140 3.22 -12.52 21.78
N GLY A 141 3.22 -11.44 21.00
CA GLY A 141 4.40 -10.58 20.83
C GLY A 141 4.78 -9.80 22.08
N ASP A 142 5.81 -10.24 22.78
CA ASP A 142 6.37 -9.56 23.95
C ASP A 142 7.53 -8.62 23.59
N LEU A 143 8.06 -8.71 22.36
CA LEU A 143 8.94 -7.70 21.76
C LEU A 143 8.38 -7.21 20.43
N ILE A 144 8.09 -5.90 20.34
CA ILE A 144 7.59 -5.25 19.13
C ILE A 144 8.65 -4.26 18.62
N VAL A 145 9.13 -4.45 17.39
CA VAL A 145 10.09 -3.56 16.74
C VAL A 145 9.40 -2.81 15.60
N TYR A 146 9.40 -1.49 15.66
CA TYR A 146 8.99 -0.63 14.55
C TYR A 146 10.25 -0.09 13.86
N TRP A 147 10.52 -0.56 12.64
CA TRP A 147 11.73 -0.20 11.90
C TRP A 147 11.39 0.62 10.66
N GLY A 148 11.86 1.87 10.62
CA GLY A 148 11.62 2.78 9.51
C GLY A 148 10.13 3.08 9.32
N THR A 149 9.37 3.17 10.42
CA THR A 149 7.93 3.40 10.37
C THR A 149 7.42 4.18 11.57
N ASN A 150 6.37 4.99 11.34
CA ASN A 150 5.68 5.77 12.37
C ASN A 150 4.17 5.44 12.36
N PRO A 151 3.75 4.28 12.88
CA PRO A 151 2.35 3.84 12.87
C PRO A 151 1.40 4.81 13.56
N LEU A 152 1.81 5.57 14.58
CA LEU A 152 0.91 6.53 15.23
C LEU A 152 0.39 7.63 14.29
N GLU A 153 1.12 7.93 13.21
CA GLU A 153 0.69 8.87 12.17
C GLU A 153 0.21 8.15 10.90
N SER A 154 1.00 7.20 10.40
CA SER A 154 0.74 6.54 9.11
C SER A 154 -0.32 5.45 9.15
N MET A 155 -0.52 4.82 10.31
CA MET A 155 -1.49 3.76 10.50
C MET A 155 -2.05 3.80 11.93
N PRO A 156 -2.80 4.86 12.32
CA PRO A 156 -2.94 5.28 13.72
C PRO A 156 -3.51 4.24 14.70
N ARG A 157 -4.27 3.26 14.20
CA ARG A 157 -4.83 2.18 15.01
C ARG A 157 -3.98 0.91 15.06
N GLN A 158 -2.85 0.85 14.36
CA GLN A 158 -1.99 -0.34 14.33
C GLN A 158 -1.50 -0.69 15.74
N MET A 159 -0.96 0.28 16.49
CA MET A 159 -0.48 0.05 17.85
C MET A 159 -1.62 -0.27 18.83
N SER A 160 -2.79 0.36 18.69
CA SER A 160 -3.91 0.18 19.63
C SER A 160 -4.72 -1.08 19.39
N ARG A 161 -4.81 -1.54 18.14
CA ARG A 161 -5.64 -2.68 17.75
C ARG A 161 -4.86 -3.99 17.59
N TYR A 162 -3.62 -3.91 17.14
CA TYR A 162 -2.85 -5.10 16.76
C TYR A 162 -1.51 -5.25 17.49
N GLY A 163 -0.75 -4.16 17.63
CA GLY A 163 0.64 -4.22 18.07
C GLY A 163 0.85 -4.20 19.58
N VAL A 164 0.64 -3.04 20.19
CA VAL A 164 1.25 -2.68 21.48
C VAL A 164 0.26 -2.70 22.64
N PHE A 165 -0.84 -1.97 22.51
CA PHE A 165 -1.82 -1.83 23.60
C PHE A 165 -2.82 -2.98 23.78
N PRO A 166 -3.19 -3.79 22.76
CA PRO A 166 -4.24 -4.78 22.95
C PRO A 166 -3.80 -5.89 23.92
N ARG A 167 -4.73 -6.34 24.77
CA ARG A 167 -4.55 -7.50 25.64
C ARG A 167 -4.69 -8.77 24.80
N GLY A 168 -3.64 -9.57 24.76
CA GLY A 168 -3.56 -10.82 24.03
C GLY A 168 -3.78 -12.03 24.93
N TYR A 169 -3.83 -13.22 24.33
CA TYR A 169 -3.94 -14.48 25.08
C TYR A 169 -2.72 -14.70 26.00
N TRP A 170 -1.49 -14.45 25.52
CA TRP A 170 -0.24 -14.51 26.32
C TRP A 170 0.25 -13.18 26.84
N THR A 171 -0.16 -12.07 26.23
CA THR A 171 0.16 -10.70 26.66
C THR A 171 -1.05 -10.04 27.33
N LYS A 172 -1.52 -10.65 28.43
CA LYS A 172 -2.80 -10.30 29.10
C LYS A 172 -2.82 -8.89 29.69
N ARG A 173 -1.67 -8.33 30.05
CA ARG A 173 -1.51 -6.95 30.55
C ARG A 173 -1.32 -5.92 29.44
N GLY A 174 -1.39 -6.32 28.16
CA GLY A 174 -1.27 -5.42 27.02
C GLY A 174 0.11 -4.78 26.96
N ARG A 175 0.20 -3.45 26.91
CA ARG A 175 1.47 -2.69 26.87
C ARG A 175 2.50 -3.13 27.92
N PHE A 176 2.06 -3.48 29.13
CA PHE A 176 2.95 -3.87 30.23
C PHE A 176 3.59 -5.25 30.07
N ASP A 177 3.13 -6.07 29.13
CA ASP A 177 3.75 -7.35 28.76
C ASP A 177 4.65 -7.22 27.52
N ARG A 178 4.89 -6.00 27.03
CA ARG A 178 5.60 -5.77 25.77
C ARG A 178 6.72 -4.77 25.93
N THR A 179 7.88 -5.10 25.40
CA THR A 179 8.96 -4.15 25.11
C THR A 179 8.79 -3.64 23.69
N VAL A 180 8.95 -2.33 23.49
CA VAL A 180 8.80 -1.66 22.19
C VAL A 180 10.13 -1.01 21.80
N ILE A 181 10.65 -1.37 20.64
CA ILE A 181 11.84 -0.74 20.05
C ILE A 181 11.39 0.05 18.81
N THR A 182 11.86 1.28 18.66
CA THR A 182 11.76 2.03 17.40
C THR A 182 13.15 2.25 16.81
N VAL A 183 13.32 1.91 15.54
CA VAL A 183 14.51 2.22 14.74
C VAL A 183 14.10 3.28 13.71
N ASP A 184 14.44 4.54 13.98
CA ASP A 184 14.06 5.69 13.14
C ASP A 184 15.05 6.85 13.36
N PRO A 185 15.54 7.53 12.32
CA PRO A 185 16.42 8.68 12.48
C PRO A 185 15.77 9.86 13.22
N ARG A 186 14.43 9.94 13.19
CA ARG A 186 13.66 10.98 13.86
C ARG A 186 13.07 10.47 15.16
N ARG A 187 12.99 11.35 16.15
CA ARG A 187 12.25 11.10 17.39
C ARG A 187 10.75 11.29 17.16
N THR A 188 10.15 10.37 16.41
CA THR A 188 8.71 10.37 16.05
C THR A 188 7.81 10.11 17.27
N PRO A 189 6.49 10.35 17.19
CA PRO A 189 5.56 9.93 18.23
C PRO A 189 5.68 8.44 18.60
N THR A 190 5.93 7.56 17.62
CA THR A 190 6.15 6.13 17.88
C THR A 190 7.44 5.89 18.68
N ALA A 191 8.53 6.60 18.34
CA ALA A 191 9.78 6.55 19.10
C ALA A 191 9.61 7.03 20.54
N VAL A 192 8.85 8.12 20.75
CA VAL A 192 8.54 8.64 22.10
C VAL A 192 7.74 7.63 22.94
N ALA A 193 6.90 6.81 22.30
CA ALA A 193 6.12 5.78 22.97
C ALA A 193 6.87 4.44 23.19
N SER A 194 8.12 4.36 22.73
CA SER A 194 8.95 3.14 22.77
C SER A 194 9.83 3.08 24.03
N ASP A 195 10.18 1.86 24.44
CA ASP A 195 11.12 1.63 25.55
C ASP A 195 12.56 1.90 25.12
N LEU A 196 12.91 1.56 23.87
CA LEU A 196 14.20 1.87 23.26
C LEU A 196 14.01 2.58 21.92
N HIS A 197 14.71 3.70 21.73
CA HIS A 197 14.80 4.39 20.44
C HIS A 197 16.22 4.27 19.91
N VAL A 198 16.37 3.48 18.84
CA VAL A 198 17.63 3.35 18.09
C VAL A 198 17.65 4.44 17.01
N GLN A 199 18.25 5.57 17.34
CA GLN A 199 18.30 6.75 16.48
C GLN A 199 19.49 6.70 15.51
N LEU A 200 19.37 5.87 14.47
CA LEU A 200 20.37 5.77 13.41
C LEU A 200 20.41 7.01 12.48
N LYS A 201 21.49 7.19 11.74
CA LYS A 201 21.60 8.16 10.64
C LYS A 201 20.74 7.69 9.46
N PRO A 202 20.10 8.60 8.71
CA PRO A 202 19.34 8.23 7.52
C PRO A 202 20.16 7.38 6.55
N SER A 203 19.55 6.36 5.95
CA SER A 203 20.19 5.48 4.96
C SER A 203 21.35 4.63 5.48
N SER A 204 21.33 4.27 6.77
CA SER A 204 22.32 3.36 7.39
C SER A 204 21.69 2.06 7.95
N ASP A 205 20.46 1.75 7.51
CA ASP A 205 19.70 0.58 7.97
C ASP A 205 20.40 -0.75 7.62
N TYR A 206 21.04 -0.82 6.45
CA TYR A 206 21.78 -2.00 6.01
C TYR A 206 22.97 -2.28 6.93
N GLU A 207 23.75 -1.25 7.26
CA GLU A 207 24.92 -1.37 8.13
C GLU A 207 24.53 -1.72 9.56
N LEU A 208 23.43 -1.15 10.08
CA LEU A 208 22.88 -1.53 11.38
C LEU A 208 22.47 -3.00 11.40
N ALA A 209 21.71 -3.47 10.41
CA ALA A 209 21.30 -4.87 10.31
C ALA A 209 22.50 -5.82 10.15
N SER A 210 23.51 -5.43 9.37
CA SER A 210 24.76 -6.17 9.20
C SER A 210 25.55 -6.28 10.51
N ALA A 211 25.58 -5.22 11.32
CA ALA A 211 26.23 -5.22 12.62
C ALA A 211 25.51 -6.14 13.61
N LEU A 212 24.17 -6.09 13.65
CA LEU A 212 23.36 -7.01 14.46
C LEU A 212 23.59 -8.47 14.07
N LEU A 213 23.66 -8.78 12.77
CA LEU A 213 24.01 -10.13 12.28
C LEU A 213 25.42 -10.54 12.68
N THR A 214 26.39 -9.62 12.63
CA THR A 214 27.78 -9.87 13.04
C THR A 214 27.86 -10.24 14.53
N MET A 215 27.18 -9.46 15.37
CA MET A 215 27.07 -9.71 16.81
C MET A 215 26.32 -11.00 17.11
N LEU A 216 25.24 -11.30 16.37
CA LEU A 216 24.47 -12.54 16.52
C LEU A 216 25.34 -13.78 16.27
N HIS A 217 26.29 -13.69 15.33
CA HIS A 217 27.28 -14.72 15.06
C HIS A 217 28.49 -14.73 16.03
N GLY A 218 28.41 -14.00 17.15
CA GLY A 218 29.46 -13.98 18.18
C GLY A 218 30.72 -13.21 17.78
N LYS A 219 30.63 -12.32 16.79
CA LYS A 219 31.75 -11.47 16.34
C LYS A 219 31.48 -10.02 16.74
N THR A 220 32.56 -9.26 16.94
CA THR A 220 32.47 -7.82 17.19
C THR A 220 32.42 -7.08 15.84
N PRO A 221 31.42 -6.20 15.59
CA PRO A 221 31.43 -5.36 14.40
C PRO A 221 32.58 -4.36 14.45
N HIS A 222 33.05 -3.94 13.28
CA HIS A 222 34.13 -2.95 13.21
C HIS A 222 33.66 -1.61 13.84
N PRO A 223 34.49 -0.92 14.65
CA PRO A 223 34.09 0.30 15.35
C PRO A 223 33.57 1.44 14.45
N SER A 224 33.95 1.46 13.17
CA SER A 224 33.43 2.43 12.19
C SER A 224 31.90 2.35 12.00
N VAL A 225 31.26 1.26 12.41
CA VAL A 225 29.79 1.15 12.37
C VAL A 225 29.11 2.25 13.19
N GLU A 226 29.71 2.68 14.31
CA GLU A 226 29.16 3.75 15.14
C GLU A 226 29.17 5.08 14.40
N GLU A 227 30.24 5.35 13.64
CA GLU A 227 30.34 6.55 12.81
C GLU A 227 29.33 6.50 11.65
N ILE A 228 29.20 5.36 10.98
CA ILE A 228 28.30 5.21 9.82
C ILE A 228 26.84 5.28 10.23
N THR A 229 26.46 4.51 11.25
CA THR A 229 25.06 4.40 11.70
C THR A 229 24.68 5.49 12.68
N GLY A 230 25.64 6.13 13.36
CA GLY A 230 25.36 7.01 14.50
C GLY A 230 24.85 6.27 15.74
N VAL A 231 24.80 4.94 15.74
CA VAL A 231 24.34 4.12 16.87
C VAL A 231 25.56 3.56 17.58
N PRO A 232 25.72 3.77 18.91
CA PRO A 232 26.79 3.13 19.67
C PRO A 232 26.64 1.60 19.70
N ILE A 233 27.75 0.87 19.66
CA ILE A 233 27.80 -0.59 19.77
C ILE A 233 27.04 -1.08 21.02
N PRO A 234 27.19 -0.48 22.22
CA PRO A 234 26.41 -0.89 23.39
C PRO A 234 24.89 -0.83 23.20
N VAL A 235 24.38 0.10 22.39
CA VAL A 235 22.94 0.19 22.07
C VAL A 235 22.53 -0.91 21.09
N MET A 236 23.41 -1.28 20.16
CA MET A 236 23.19 -2.44 19.27
C MET A 236 23.18 -3.76 20.07
N GLU A 237 24.08 -3.90 21.04
CA GLU A 237 24.15 -5.04 21.96
C GLU A 237 22.86 -5.11 22.81
N GLU A 238 22.42 -4.00 23.39
CA GLU A 238 21.15 -3.92 24.13
C GLU A 238 19.96 -4.34 23.25
N MET A 239 19.86 -3.80 22.03
CA MET A 239 18.80 -4.17 21.07
C MET A 239 18.84 -5.67 20.76
N LEU A 240 20.02 -6.21 20.47
CA LEU A 240 20.18 -7.62 20.12
C LEU A 240 19.86 -8.55 21.30
N ASP A 241 20.25 -8.17 22.52
CA ASP A 241 19.94 -8.93 23.72
C ASP A 241 18.43 -8.95 23.99
N MET A 242 17.72 -7.84 23.81
CA MET A 242 16.25 -7.84 23.84
C MET A 242 15.68 -8.79 22.78
N MET A 243 16.22 -8.78 21.55
CA MET A 243 15.76 -9.65 20.47
C MET A 243 15.99 -11.14 20.77
N LYS A 244 17.13 -11.51 21.34
CA LYS A 244 17.46 -12.91 21.65
C LYS A 244 16.69 -13.49 22.84
N ASN A 245 16.28 -12.64 23.80
CA ASN A 245 15.68 -13.08 25.06
C ASN A 245 14.15 -12.95 25.12
N CYS A 246 13.49 -12.49 24.05
CA CYS A 246 12.02 -12.44 23.99
C CYS A 246 11.41 -13.83 23.73
N ASN A 247 10.12 -14.00 24.04
CA ASN A 247 9.38 -15.22 23.69
C ASN A 247 8.87 -15.16 22.25
N PHE A 248 8.42 -13.99 21.80
CA PHE A 248 7.93 -13.75 20.45
C PHE A 248 8.25 -12.31 20.02
N GLY A 249 9.22 -12.17 19.12
CA GLY A 249 9.58 -10.92 18.47
C GLY A 249 8.83 -10.68 17.16
N ALA A 250 8.38 -9.45 16.96
CA ALA A 250 7.75 -9.02 15.70
C ALA A 250 8.33 -7.70 15.21
N ILE A 251 9.00 -7.74 14.05
CA ILE A 251 9.42 -6.54 13.32
C ILE A 251 8.31 -6.10 12.38
N SER A 252 7.90 -4.85 12.50
CA SER A 252 7.03 -4.15 11.56
C SER A 252 7.84 -3.09 10.82
N VAL A 253 8.06 -3.32 9.53
CA VAL A 253 8.86 -2.42 8.68
C VAL A 253 7.97 -1.44 7.92
N GLY A 254 8.49 -0.23 7.66
CA GLY A 254 7.84 0.77 6.80
C GLY A 254 8.78 1.27 5.70
N LEU A 255 8.43 2.44 5.14
CA LEU A 255 9.15 3.05 4.02
C LEU A 255 10.55 3.54 4.38
N GLY A 256 10.84 3.79 5.66
CA GLY A 256 12.19 4.15 6.11
C GLY A 256 13.21 3.04 5.81
N LEU A 257 12.76 1.78 5.75
CA LEU A 257 13.58 0.65 5.34
C LEU A 257 13.53 0.42 3.82
N SER A 258 12.33 0.40 3.22
CA SER A 258 12.14 -0.01 1.82
C SER A 258 12.44 1.08 0.79
N SER A 259 12.38 2.36 1.17
CA SER A 259 12.54 3.50 0.27
C SER A 259 13.81 4.33 0.50
N SER A 260 14.62 3.99 1.52
CA SER A 260 15.95 4.57 1.71
C SER A 260 16.98 3.95 0.76
N ILE A 261 18.22 4.48 0.77
CA ILE A 261 19.33 3.90 -0.01
C ILE A 261 19.49 2.42 0.37
N GLY A 262 19.67 1.56 -0.63
CA GLY A 262 19.68 0.10 -0.48
C GLY A 262 18.34 -0.55 -0.87
N LYS A 263 17.21 0.12 -0.63
CA LYS A 263 15.85 -0.32 -1.03
C LYS A 263 15.56 -1.80 -0.67
N HIS A 264 15.61 -2.70 -1.64
CA HIS A 264 15.31 -4.13 -1.44
C HIS A 264 16.40 -4.86 -0.66
N ARG A 265 17.66 -4.41 -0.74
CA ARG A 265 18.77 -4.98 0.06
C ARG A 265 18.58 -4.75 1.56
N ASN A 266 17.98 -3.62 1.94
CA ASN A 266 17.61 -3.36 3.34
C ASN A 266 16.54 -4.34 3.82
N ALA A 267 15.54 -4.62 2.96
CA ALA A 267 14.50 -5.59 3.26
C ALA A 267 15.06 -7.03 3.35
N GLU A 268 15.93 -7.40 2.40
CA GLU A 268 16.60 -8.69 2.33
C GLU A 268 17.43 -8.97 3.61
N ILE A 269 18.32 -8.03 4.00
CA ILE A 269 19.16 -8.23 5.19
C ILE A 269 18.33 -8.26 6.47
N ALA A 270 17.25 -7.47 6.57
CA ALA A 270 16.33 -7.53 7.71
C ALA A 270 15.60 -8.89 7.80
N MET A 271 15.23 -9.48 6.66
CA MET A 271 14.65 -10.82 6.62
C MET A 271 15.67 -11.90 7.01
N ASN A 272 16.92 -11.78 6.55
CA ASN A 272 18.00 -12.68 6.96
C ASN A 272 18.30 -12.57 8.46
N LEU A 273 18.32 -11.37 9.04
CA LEU A 273 18.40 -11.16 10.49
C LEU A 273 17.28 -11.90 11.23
N VAL A 274 16.03 -11.81 10.74
CA VAL A 274 14.90 -12.53 11.36
C VAL A 274 15.05 -14.03 11.25
N LYS A 275 15.57 -14.58 10.15
CA LYS A 275 15.82 -16.03 10.04
C LYS A 275 16.84 -16.48 11.08
N GLU A 276 17.96 -15.78 11.21
CA GLU A 276 19.00 -16.14 12.17
C GLU A 276 18.55 -15.96 13.62
N LEU A 277 17.75 -14.94 13.91
CA LEU A 277 17.13 -14.76 15.23
C LEU A 277 16.24 -15.95 15.63
N ASN A 278 15.64 -16.66 14.67
CA ASN A 278 14.83 -17.86 14.97
C ASN A 278 15.64 -19.04 15.55
N ASN A 279 16.98 -18.98 15.55
CA ASN A 279 17.83 -19.92 16.28
C ASN A 279 17.89 -19.63 17.81
N TYR A 280 17.40 -18.46 18.24
CA TYR A 280 17.47 -17.99 19.64
C TYR A 280 16.08 -17.74 20.24
N SER A 281 15.19 -17.08 19.50
CA SER A 281 13.83 -16.74 19.93
C SER A 281 12.87 -16.77 18.74
N LYS A 282 11.56 -16.94 18.99
CA LYS A 282 10.61 -16.91 17.87
C LYS A 282 10.54 -15.48 17.31
N PHE A 283 10.94 -15.28 16.05
CA PHE A 283 10.94 -13.96 15.42
C PHE A 283 10.18 -13.95 14.09
N THR A 284 9.53 -12.82 13.79
CA THR A 284 8.76 -12.60 12.55
C THR A 284 8.96 -11.21 11.99
N LEU A 285 8.81 -11.07 10.67
CA LEU A 285 8.83 -9.78 9.96
C LEU A 285 7.55 -9.60 9.15
N GLY A 286 6.93 -8.44 9.32
CA GLY A 286 5.80 -7.96 8.52
C GLY A 286 6.02 -6.54 8.04
N ALA A 287 5.36 -6.16 6.95
CA ALA A 287 5.38 -4.79 6.43
C ALA A 287 4.09 -4.06 6.82
N LEU A 288 4.18 -2.82 7.26
CA LEU A 288 3.01 -1.95 7.44
C LEU A 288 2.57 -1.41 6.08
N ARG A 289 1.98 -2.30 5.27
CA ARG A 289 1.48 -2.03 3.92
C ARG A 289 0.59 -0.79 3.92
N GLY A 290 0.86 0.15 3.01
CA GLY A 290 0.30 1.50 3.05
C GLY A 290 -1.23 1.56 2.93
N HIS A 291 -1.76 1.36 1.72
CA HIS A 291 -3.18 1.51 1.41
C HIS A 291 -3.99 0.24 1.75
N CYS A 292 -5.31 0.38 1.91
CA CYS A 292 -6.22 -0.67 2.37
C CYS A 292 -6.13 -1.98 1.58
N ASN A 293 -5.85 -1.93 0.28
CA ASN A 293 -5.79 -3.12 -0.56
C ASN A 293 -4.55 -3.24 -1.44
N VAL A 294 -3.43 -2.60 -1.06
CA VAL A 294 -2.17 -2.77 -1.81
C VAL A 294 -1.66 -4.22 -1.75
N ALA A 295 -1.97 -4.94 -0.68
CA ALA A 295 -1.70 -6.37 -0.60
C ALA A 295 -2.59 -7.16 -1.57
N GLY A 296 -3.85 -6.75 -1.77
CA GLY A 296 -4.79 -7.45 -2.65
C GLY A 296 -4.33 -7.42 -4.10
N PHE A 297 -3.89 -6.26 -4.60
CA PHE A 297 -3.32 -6.19 -5.95
C PHE A 297 -2.16 -7.19 -6.11
N ASN A 298 -1.24 -7.25 -5.15
CA ASN A 298 -0.11 -8.19 -5.26
C ASN A 298 -0.57 -9.64 -5.22
N GLN A 299 -1.58 -9.99 -4.40
CA GLN A 299 -2.12 -11.35 -4.34
C GLN A 299 -2.80 -11.73 -5.66
N VAL A 300 -3.64 -10.86 -6.20
CA VAL A 300 -4.35 -11.09 -7.48
C VAL A 300 -3.35 -11.20 -8.63
N ALA A 301 -2.41 -10.24 -8.76
CA ALA A 301 -1.40 -10.26 -9.81
C ALA A 301 -0.49 -11.50 -9.72
N SER A 302 -0.07 -11.89 -8.51
CA SER A 302 0.77 -13.08 -8.31
C SER A 302 0.00 -14.37 -8.62
N TYR A 303 -1.27 -14.46 -8.23
CA TYR A 303 -2.11 -15.61 -8.53
C TYR A 303 -2.35 -15.78 -10.04
N MET A 304 -2.64 -14.67 -10.75
CA MET A 304 -2.96 -14.71 -12.17
C MET A 304 -1.72 -14.89 -13.06
N TYR A 305 -0.60 -14.23 -12.73
CA TYR A 305 0.54 -14.11 -13.65
C TYR A 305 1.89 -14.47 -13.03
N GLY A 306 1.92 -14.87 -11.77
CA GLY A 306 3.16 -15.24 -11.07
C GLY A 306 4.01 -14.07 -10.57
N TYR A 307 3.57 -12.81 -10.79
CA TYR A 307 4.33 -11.62 -10.43
C TYR A 307 3.51 -10.60 -9.65
N PRO A 308 4.06 -9.95 -8.60
CA PRO A 308 3.28 -9.13 -7.68
C PRO A 308 2.97 -7.70 -8.18
N PHE A 309 3.78 -7.11 -9.06
CA PHE A 309 3.62 -5.75 -9.58
C PHE A 309 4.47 -5.54 -10.84
N GLY A 310 4.43 -4.36 -11.48
CA GLY A 310 5.29 -4.03 -12.63
C GLY A 310 5.26 -5.07 -13.75
N LEU A 311 4.06 -5.45 -14.19
CA LEU A 311 3.85 -6.47 -15.22
C LEU A 311 3.86 -5.82 -16.61
N ASP A 312 4.60 -6.41 -17.56
CA ASP A 312 4.58 -6.04 -18.98
C ASP A 312 3.97 -7.17 -19.81
N PHE A 313 2.89 -6.88 -20.54
CA PHE A 313 2.20 -7.85 -21.41
C PHE A 313 2.50 -7.66 -22.91
N MET A 314 3.37 -6.72 -23.30
CA MET A 314 3.62 -6.36 -24.71
C MET A 314 4.07 -7.52 -25.61
N ARG A 315 4.64 -8.59 -25.03
CA ARG A 315 5.10 -9.78 -25.78
C ARG A 315 4.06 -10.90 -25.86
N GLY A 316 2.83 -10.66 -25.41
CA GLY A 316 1.75 -11.66 -25.40
C GLY A 316 1.85 -12.68 -24.26
N HIS A 317 2.76 -12.47 -23.31
CA HIS A 317 2.86 -13.23 -22.06
C HIS A 317 3.38 -12.28 -20.95
N PRO A 318 3.08 -12.53 -19.67
CA PRO A 318 3.54 -11.68 -18.58
C PRO A 318 5.07 -11.68 -18.48
N ARG A 319 5.64 -10.49 -18.33
CA ARG A 319 7.06 -10.26 -18.01
C ARG A 319 7.16 -9.37 -16.78
N TYR A 320 8.24 -9.57 -16.01
CA TYR A 320 8.46 -8.88 -14.75
C TYR A 320 9.94 -8.53 -14.63
N ASN A 321 10.23 -7.23 -14.53
CA ASN A 321 11.56 -6.71 -14.28
C ASN A 321 11.46 -5.34 -13.62
N PRO A 322 11.29 -5.28 -12.28
CA PRO A 322 11.29 -4.01 -11.56
C PRO A 322 12.59 -3.23 -11.80
N GLY A 323 12.49 -1.95 -12.15
CA GLY A 323 13.60 -1.16 -12.70
C GLY A 323 13.49 -0.91 -14.21
N GLU A 324 12.69 -1.72 -14.92
CA GLU A 324 12.37 -1.55 -16.35
C GLU A 324 10.86 -1.39 -16.56
N TYR A 325 10.04 -2.22 -15.91
CA TYR A 325 8.58 -2.27 -16.14
C TYR A 325 7.74 -1.60 -15.06
N THR A 326 8.36 -0.80 -14.19
CA THR A 326 7.62 -0.09 -13.15
C THR A 326 7.21 1.30 -13.58
N THR A 327 6.13 1.79 -13.00
CA THR A 327 5.53 3.11 -13.29
C THR A 327 6.56 4.24 -13.35
N VAL A 328 7.45 4.34 -12.35
CA VAL A 328 8.46 5.42 -12.32
C VAL A 328 9.48 5.25 -13.42
N ASP A 329 9.90 4.02 -13.72
CA ASP A 329 10.92 3.77 -14.74
C ASP A 329 10.35 4.07 -16.14
N VAL A 330 9.17 3.54 -16.47
CA VAL A 330 8.57 3.73 -17.81
C VAL A 330 8.15 5.18 -18.08
N LEU A 331 7.78 5.94 -17.04
CA LEU A 331 7.51 7.37 -17.18
C LEU A 331 8.80 8.19 -17.32
N ARG A 332 9.86 7.84 -16.58
CA ARG A 332 11.16 8.51 -16.69
C ARG A 332 11.77 8.33 -18.09
N GLU A 333 11.71 7.12 -18.62
CA GLU A 333 12.25 6.80 -19.95
C GLU A 333 11.30 7.21 -21.10
N LYS A 334 10.09 7.70 -20.77
CA LYS A 334 9.04 8.05 -21.74
C LYS A 334 8.64 6.88 -22.65
N ASP A 335 8.59 5.68 -22.07
CA ASP A 335 8.30 4.42 -22.76
C ASP A 335 6.80 4.16 -22.95
N VAL A 336 5.94 4.92 -22.26
CA VAL A 336 4.48 4.77 -22.30
C VAL A 336 3.83 5.99 -22.94
N ASP A 337 2.82 5.77 -23.79
CA ASP A 337 2.20 6.83 -24.61
C ASP A 337 0.73 7.11 -24.28
N ALA A 338 0.17 6.41 -23.29
CA ALA A 338 -1.10 6.74 -22.64
C ALA A 338 -1.17 6.11 -21.24
N ALA A 339 -2.06 6.59 -20.39
CA ALA A 339 -2.27 6.03 -19.06
C ALA A 339 -3.76 5.88 -18.68
N LEU A 340 -4.08 4.79 -17.98
CA LEU A 340 -5.26 4.67 -17.12
C LEU A 340 -4.78 4.74 -15.67
N VAL A 341 -5.24 5.72 -14.90
CA VAL A 341 -4.91 5.89 -13.48
C VAL A 341 -6.19 5.77 -12.66
N MET A 342 -6.31 4.68 -11.89
CA MET A 342 -7.51 4.41 -11.11
C MET A 342 -7.22 4.47 -9.61
N CYS A 343 -8.09 5.11 -8.83
CA CYS A 343 -8.05 5.14 -7.35
C CYS A 343 -6.66 5.52 -6.78
N ALA A 344 -5.99 6.46 -7.45
CA ALA A 344 -4.66 6.91 -7.11
C ALA A 344 -4.39 8.30 -7.70
N ASP A 345 -3.63 9.11 -6.99
CA ASP A 345 -3.19 10.42 -7.47
C ASP A 345 -1.69 10.41 -7.82
N LEU A 346 -1.34 9.85 -8.97
CA LEU A 346 0.05 9.72 -9.40
C LEU A 346 0.76 11.05 -9.56
N VAL A 347 0.11 12.06 -10.13
CA VAL A 347 0.73 13.38 -10.39
C VAL A 347 1.30 14.01 -9.10
N CYS A 348 0.70 13.75 -7.94
CA CYS A 348 1.21 14.19 -6.64
C CYS A 348 2.26 13.28 -6.00
N HIS A 349 2.29 11.99 -6.34
CA HIS A 349 2.97 10.97 -5.54
C HIS A 349 4.12 10.26 -6.27
N ILE A 350 4.50 10.75 -7.46
CA ILE A 350 5.69 10.28 -8.20
C ILE A 350 6.69 11.43 -8.40
N PRO A 351 7.95 11.14 -8.82
CA PRO A 351 8.94 12.17 -9.11
C PRO A 351 8.44 13.21 -10.12
N ALA A 352 8.89 14.46 -9.96
CA ALA A 352 8.33 15.61 -10.68
C ALA A 352 8.48 15.51 -12.20
N ASP A 353 9.59 14.95 -12.68
CA ASP A 353 9.84 14.68 -14.10
C ASP A 353 8.88 13.63 -14.67
N CYS A 354 8.61 12.56 -13.91
CA CYS A 354 7.63 11.54 -14.26
C CYS A 354 6.19 12.11 -14.26
N ALA A 355 5.85 12.94 -13.27
CA ALA A 355 4.55 13.60 -13.17
C ALA A 355 4.31 14.59 -14.32
N ALA A 356 5.34 15.35 -14.71
CA ALA A 356 5.29 16.25 -15.86
C ALA A 356 5.00 15.47 -17.14
N TYR A 357 5.71 14.36 -17.38
CA TYR A 357 5.46 13.53 -18.56
C TYR A 357 4.09 12.85 -18.53
N LEU A 358 3.65 12.33 -17.38
CA LEU A 358 2.31 11.76 -17.23
C LEU A 358 1.20 12.76 -17.60
N ALA A 359 1.41 14.05 -17.33
CA ALA A 359 0.47 15.12 -17.70
C ALA A 359 0.56 15.54 -19.18
N GLU A 360 1.61 15.13 -19.92
CA GLU A 360 1.76 15.37 -21.36
C GLU A 360 1.07 14.32 -22.22
N ILE A 361 0.98 13.08 -21.74
CA ILE A 361 0.39 11.95 -22.48
C ILE A 361 -1.13 11.84 -22.23
N PRO A 362 -1.89 11.25 -23.17
CA PRO A 362 -3.30 10.96 -22.97
C PRO A 362 -3.58 10.16 -21.69
N MET A 363 -4.44 10.67 -20.82
CA MET A 363 -4.74 10.04 -19.53
C MET A 363 -6.23 9.90 -19.27
N VAL A 364 -6.63 8.68 -18.92
CA VAL A 364 -7.94 8.35 -18.34
C VAL A 364 -7.76 8.21 -16.83
N CYS A 365 -8.60 8.85 -16.04
CA CYS A 365 -8.61 8.71 -14.59
C CYS A 365 -9.95 8.19 -14.09
N LEU A 366 -9.91 7.29 -13.10
CA LEU A 366 -11.08 6.86 -12.34
C LEU A 366 -10.87 7.23 -10.88
N ASP A 367 -11.63 8.20 -10.38
CA ASP A 367 -11.45 8.72 -9.02
C ASP A 367 -12.77 9.27 -8.44
N ILE A 368 -12.82 9.39 -7.13
CA ILE A 368 -13.98 9.86 -6.37
C ILE A 368 -13.94 11.39 -6.16
N ALA A 369 -12.77 12.02 -6.23
CA ALA A 369 -12.60 13.43 -5.89
C ALA A 369 -11.60 14.13 -6.84
N PRO A 370 -11.76 15.45 -7.06
CA PRO A 370 -10.79 16.23 -7.81
C PRO A 370 -9.41 16.19 -7.14
N CYS A 371 -8.41 15.76 -7.90
CA CYS A 371 -7.00 15.75 -7.54
C CYS A 371 -6.15 16.16 -8.77
N PRO A 372 -4.84 16.44 -8.59
CA PRO A 372 -3.94 16.74 -9.71
C PRO A 372 -3.96 15.72 -10.85
N SER A 373 -4.11 14.42 -10.56
CA SER A 373 -4.28 13.41 -11.62
C SER A 373 -5.58 13.59 -12.41
N THR A 374 -6.72 13.85 -11.76
CA THR A 374 -7.96 14.17 -12.48
C THR A 374 -7.82 15.44 -13.32
N ALA A 375 -7.16 16.48 -12.79
CA ALA A 375 -6.99 17.76 -13.49
C ALA A 375 -6.12 17.65 -14.76
N ALA A 376 -5.14 16.74 -14.75
CA ALA A 376 -4.30 16.45 -15.90
C ALA A 376 -5.00 15.54 -16.94
N SER A 377 -6.05 14.82 -16.57
CA SER A 377 -6.70 13.79 -17.40
C SER A 377 -7.48 14.34 -18.59
N ASP A 378 -7.61 13.53 -19.64
CA ASP A 378 -8.48 13.77 -20.79
C ASP A 378 -9.88 13.19 -20.59
N VAL A 379 -9.99 12.15 -19.78
CA VAL A 379 -11.27 11.56 -19.34
C VAL A 379 -11.21 11.31 -17.85
N VAL A 380 -12.25 11.71 -17.12
CA VAL A 380 -12.43 11.40 -15.71
C VAL A 380 -13.73 10.63 -15.52
N LEU A 381 -13.62 9.40 -15.02
CA LEU A 381 -14.75 8.53 -14.69
C LEU A 381 -15.02 8.62 -13.17
N PRO A 382 -16.26 8.92 -12.73
CA PRO A 382 -16.59 8.94 -11.31
C PRO A 382 -16.45 7.56 -10.67
N GLY A 383 -15.68 7.50 -9.59
CA GLY A 383 -15.46 6.28 -8.81
C GLY A 383 -16.57 5.97 -7.79
N VAL A 384 -16.73 4.67 -7.51
CA VAL A 384 -17.51 4.15 -6.38
C VAL A 384 -16.57 3.96 -5.18
N ILE A 385 -17.05 4.23 -3.97
CA ILE A 385 -16.25 4.06 -2.75
C ILE A 385 -16.42 2.63 -2.24
N ASP A 386 -15.49 1.76 -2.63
CA ASP A 386 -15.44 0.36 -2.18
C ASP A 386 -15.41 0.29 -0.63
N ALA A 387 -16.07 -0.72 -0.07
CA ALA A 387 -16.36 -0.90 1.37
C ALA A 387 -17.36 0.10 1.99
N MET A 388 -17.86 1.06 1.21
CA MET A 388 -18.97 1.93 1.63
C MET A 388 -20.21 1.75 0.75
N GLU A 389 -20.01 1.61 -0.56
CA GLU A 389 -21.07 1.66 -1.59
C GLU A 389 -21.22 0.40 -2.43
N CYS A 390 -20.20 -0.47 -2.40
CA CYS A 390 -20.23 -1.81 -2.97
C CYS A 390 -19.43 -2.79 -2.09
N ASP A 391 -19.69 -4.07 -2.27
CA ASP A 391 -18.97 -5.18 -1.65
C ASP A 391 -17.71 -5.57 -2.43
N GLY A 392 -16.93 -6.48 -1.87
CA GLY A 392 -15.71 -6.99 -2.47
C GLY A 392 -14.72 -7.50 -1.45
N THR A 393 -13.47 -7.65 -1.88
CA THR A 393 -12.42 -8.23 -1.04
C THR A 393 -11.22 -7.30 -0.90
N PHE A 394 -10.76 -7.08 0.34
CA PHE A 394 -9.45 -6.51 0.63
C PHE A 394 -8.51 -7.57 1.21
N TYR A 395 -7.20 -7.42 0.99
CA TYR A 395 -6.18 -8.06 1.80
C TYR A 395 -5.54 -7.04 2.74
N ARG A 396 -5.62 -7.32 4.03
CA ARG A 396 -4.98 -6.52 5.07
C ARG A 396 -3.46 -6.61 4.98
N LEU A 397 -2.74 -5.73 5.66
CA LEU A 397 -1.27 -5.66 5.68
C LEU A 397 -0.54 -6.98 5.97
N ASP A 398 -1.23 -7.91 6.64
CA ASP A 398 -0.75 -9.24 7.04
C ASP A 398 -1.27 -10.37 6.13
N ASP A 399 -1.70 -10.04 4.91
CA ASP A 399 -2.18 -10.96 3.88
C ASP A 399 -3.49 -11.70 4.27
N VAL A 400 -4.21 -11.24 5.30
CA VAL A 400 -5.53 -11.76 5.65
C VAL A 400 -6.58 -11.16 4.71
N ALA A 401 -7.28 -12.02 3.97
CA ALA A 401 -8.43 -11.64 3.17
C ALA A 401 -9.61 -11.22 4.07
N VAL A 402 -10.19 -10.07 3.77
CA VAL A 402 -11.34 -9.49 4.47
C VAL A 402 -12.38 -9.16 3.40
N HIS A 403 -13.46 -9.94 3.38
CA HIS A 403 -14.65 -9.58 2.62
C HIS A 403 -15.38 -8.45 3.35
N PHE A 404 -15.81 -7.43 2.61
CA PHE A 404 -16.52 -6.28 3.17
C PHE A 404 -17.90 -6.15 2.52
N GLU A 405 -18.86 -5.73 3.35
CA GLU A 405 -20.21 -5.38 2.90
C GLU A 405 -20.38 -3.85 2.99
N PRO A 406 -21.08 -3.24 2.01
CA PRO A 406 -21.33 -1.80 2.03
C PRO A 406 -22.47 -1.45 2.99
N PHE A 407 -22.54 -0.19 3.41
CA PHE A 407 -23.64 0.33 4.23
C PHE A 407 -24.58 1.27 3.46
N THR A 408 -24.20 1.64 2.24
CA THR A 408 -25.02 2.37 1.26
C THR A 408 -24.79 1.75 -0.12
N SER A 409 -25.48 2.23 -1.15
CA SER A 409 -25.26 1.79 -2.54
C SER A 409 -24.49 2.82 -3.34
N SER A 410 -23.97 2.40 -4.50
CA SER A 410 -23.54 3.33 -5.55
C SER A 410 -24.59 4.44 -5.76
N PRO A 411 -24.16 5.71 -5.85
CA PRO A 411 -25.04 6.83 -6.12
C PRO A 411 -25.34 7.03 -7.62
N PHE A 412 -24.83 6.14 -8.48
CA PHE A 412 -24.91 6.25 -9.92
C PHE A 412 -25.91 5.26 -10.50
N GLU A 413 -26.62 5.66 -11.56
CA GLU A 413 -27.50 4.77 -12.31
C GLU A 413 -26.73 3.89 -13.33
N PHE A 414 -25.51 4.29 -13.67
CA PHE A 414 -24.72 3.72 -14.77
C PHE A 414 -23.56 2.81 -14.31
N THR A 415 -23.21 2.81 -13.02
CA THR A 415 -22.18 1.90 -12.48
C THR A 415 -22.47 1.53 -11.04
N LYS A 416 -22.22 0.27 -10.69
CA LYS A 416 -22.44 -0.28 -9.34
C LYS A 416 -21.17 -0.36 -8.49
N SER A 417 -20.00 -0.43 -9.12
CA SER A 417 -18.69 -0.57 -8.46
C SER A 417 -17.57 -0.18 -9.42
N ASN A 418 -16.35 -0.05 -8.92
CA ASN A 418 -15.19 0.17 -9.79
C ASN A 418 -14.94 -1.05 -10.71
N GLU A 419 -15.22 -2.26 -10.23
CA GLU A 419 -15.21 -3.48 -11.03
C GLU A 419 -16.21 -3.40 -12.21
N ASP A 420 -17.44 -2.95 -11.95
CA ASP A 420 -18.47 -2.78 -12.99
C ASP A 420 -18.04 -1.75 -14.03
N THR A 421 -17.48 -0.61 -13.60
CA THR A 421 -16.92 0.39 -14.52
C THR A 421 -15.82 -0.21 -15.42
N LEU A 422 -14.87 -0.96 -14.84
CA LEU A 422 -13.80 -1.59 -15.62
C LEU A 422 -14.34 -2.66 -16.58
N LYS A 423 -15.37 -3.42 -16.20
CA LYS A 423 -16.04 -4.38 -17.10
C LYS A 423 -16.66 -3.68 -18.29
N GLN A 424 -17.39 -2.58 -18.07
CA GLN A 424 -17.99 -1.79 -19.15
C GLN A 424 -16.91 -1.19 -20.08
N LEU A 425 -15.85 -0.63 -19.51
CA LEU A 425 -14.69 -0.15 -20.27
C LEU A 425 -14.05 -1.28 -21.09
N PHE A 426 -13.90 -2.46 -20.50
CA PHE A 426 -13.29 -3.60 -21.18
C PHE A 426 -14.12 -4.04 -22.40
N GLU A 427 -15.45 -4.04 -22.31
CA GLU A 427 -16.31 -4.33 -23.47
C GLU A 427 -16.17 -3.27 -24.56
N LYS A 428 -16.06 -1.98 -24.21
CA LYS A 428 -15.78 -0.91 -25.19
C LYS A 428 -14.41 -1.07 -25.86
N ILE A 429 -13.41 -1.56 -25.13
CA ILE A 429 -12.07 -1.88 -25.66
C ILE A 429 -12.13 -3.06 -26.64
N LYS A 430 -12.80 -4.17 -26.26
CA LYS A 430 -12.95 -5.36 -27.13
C LYS A 430 -13.71 -5.05 -28.41
N ALA A 431 -14.66 -4.12 -28.38
CA ALA A 431 -15.40 -3.72 -29.58
C ALA A 431 -14.54 -2.99 -30.63
N ARG A 432 -13.32 -2.55 -30.27
CA ARG A 432 -12.43 -1.73 -31.10
C ARG A 432 -11.17 -2.44 -31.60
N LYS A 433 -10.85 -3.61 -31.06
CA LYS A 433 -9.64 -4.40 -31.36
C LYS A 433 -10.03 -5.85 -31.50
#